data_AF-A0A2Y9H052-F1
#
_entry.id   AF-A0A2Y9H052-F1
#
_cell.length_a   1.000
_cell.length_b   1.000
_cell.length_c   1.000
_cell.angle_alpha   90.00
_cell.angle_beta   90.00
_cell.angle_gamma   90.00
#
_symmetry.space_group_name_H-M   'P 1'
#
loop_
_entity.id
_entity.type
_entity.pdbx_description
1 polymer ?
#
loop_
_entity_poly.entity_id
_entity_poly.type
_entity_poly.pdbx_seq_one_letter_code
_entity_poly.pdbx_strand_id
1 'polypeptide(L)'
;MCFPGSLVRPPEGVYREVRSAVRTGPERLQPGPSTRAWRSSLSLVGTEDALLQQLADSMLKEDCASELKVHLARSLPLPSNVNRPRIDLIVFVVNLHSKYSLRNVEESLHHVDATFFLGKVGFLITGAGREGHCSIHWNTVVRLARTYRSPLLFCDLEVEGFRATVAQRLVRMLQICAGHVPGVSALNLLSLLRSSENPALEDV
;
A
#
# COMPACT_ATOMS: atom_id res chain seq x y z
N MET A 1 -44.84 -1.89 -23.02
CA MET A 1 -43.49 -2.35 -23.41
C MET A 1 -42.52 -1.75 -22.42
N CYS A 2 -41.98 -2.55 -21.50
CA CYS A 2 -41.03 -2.09 -20.48
C CYS A 2 -39.62 -2.44 -20.94
N PHE A 3 -38.76 -1.43 -21.12
CA PHE A 3 -37.33 -1.61 -21.25
C PHE A 3 -36.76 -1.95 -19.87
N PRO A 4 -36.07 -3.09 -19.66
CA PRO A 4 -35.32 -3.30 -18.43
C PRO A 4 -34.03 -2.48 -18.51
N GLY A 5 -33.85 -1.62 -17.51
CA GLY A 5 -32.64 -0.84 -17.31
C GLY A 5 -31.42 -1.75 -17.25
N SER A 6 -30.45 -1.49 -18.12
CA SER A 6 -29.12 -2.08 -18.02
C SER A 6 -28.46 -1.55 -16.74
N LEU A 7 -28.51 -2.38 -15.71
CA LEU A 7 -27.65 -2.26 -14.54
C LEU A 7 -26.20 -2.40 -15.05
N VAL A 8 -25.52 -1.26 -15.24
CA VAL A 8 -24.08 -1.23 -15.51
C VAL A 8 -23.40 -1.84 -14.29
N ARG A 9 -23.08 -3.13 -14.37
CA ARG A 9 -22.21 -3.80 -13.40
C ARG A 9 -20.86 -3.10 -13.45
N PRO A 10 -20.29 -2.66 -12.33
CA PRO A 10 -18.89 -2.26 -12.31
C PRO A 10 -18.04 -3.46 -12.77
N PRO A 11 -16.96 -3.23 -13.53
CA PRO A 11 -16.10 -4.31 -14.00
C PRO A 11 -15.58 -5.07 -12.78
N GLU A 12 -15.86 -6.39 -12.75
CA GLU A 12 -15.38 -7.28 -11.70
C GLU A 12 -13.88 -7.08 -11.50
N GLY A 13 -13.50 -6.81 -10.25
CA GLY A 13 -12.13 -6.48 -9.86
C GLY A 13 -11.18 -7.57 -10.36
N VAL A 14 -10.36 -7.20 -11.35
CA VAL A 14 -9.27 -8.03 -11.84
C VAL A 14 -8.24 -8.15 -10.73
N TYR A 15 -8.39 -9.20 -9.90
CA TYR A 15 -7.38 -9.63 -8.96
C TYR A 15 -6.22 -10.21 -9.76
N ARG A 16 -5.09 -9.51 -9.82
CA ARG A 16 -3.90 -9.95 -10.57
C ARG A 16 -2.81 -10.41 -9.62
N GLU A 17 -2.15 -11.47 -10.08
CA GLU A 17 -1.46 -12.50 -9.33
C GLU A 17 -0.26 -12.05 -8.46
N VAL A 18 -0.06 -12.87 -7.42
CA VAL A 18 0.91 -12.80 -6.32
C VAL A 18 2.34 -12.91 -6.85
N ARG A 19 3.10 -11.83 -6.81
CA ARG A 19 4.56 -11.90 -6.97
C ARG A 19 5.18 -12.20 -5.60
N SER A 20 5.90 -13.32 -5.53
CA SER A 20 6.69 -13.71 -4.35
C SER A 20 8.16 -13.72 -4.77
N ALA A 21 9.01 -13.02 -4.02
CA ALA A 21 10.46 -13.16 -4.15
C ALA A 21 11.03 -13.75 -2.86
N VAL A 22 11.68 -14.90 -2.98
CA VAL A 22 12.59 -15.45 -1.98
C VAL A 22 13.97 -15.43 -2.62
N ARG A 23 14.86 -14.53 -2.19
CA ARG A 23 16.26 -14.61 -2.58
C ARG A 23 17.06 -15.21 -1.44
N THR A 24 17.43 -16.48 -1.60
CA THR A 24 18.60 -17.07 -0.96
C THR A 24 19.83 -16.47 -1.64
N GLY A 25 20.58 -15.61 -0.95
CA GLY A 25 21.83 -15.03 -1.47
C GLY A 25 22.87 -16.10 -1.86
N PRO A 26 23.86 -15.79 -2.71
CA PRO A 26 24.87 -16.76 -3.10
C PRO A 26 25.86 -16.96 -1.94
N GLU A 27 25.80 -18.15 -1.36
CA GLU A 27 26.88 -18.90 -0.71
C GLU A 27 27.80 -18.16 0.28
N ARG A 28 27.56 -18.37 1.59
CA ARG A 28 28.61 -18.83 2.53
C ARG A 28 28.01 -19.60 3.72
N LEU A 29 28.46 -20.85 3.84
CA LEU A 29 28.56 -21.72 5.02
C LEU A 29 27.27 -22.03 5.82
N GLN A 30 26.90 -23.31 5.87
CA GLN A 30 25.79 -23.83 6.69
C GLN A 30 25.88 -23.38 8.17
N PRO A 31 24.73 -23.22 8.88
CA PRO A 31 24.31 -24.31 9.78
C PRO A 31 22.78 -24.42 10.05
N GLY A 32 22.32 -25.65 10.33
CA GLY A 32 21.27 -25.93 11.33
C GLY A 32 19.80 -25.99 10.86
N PRO A 33 18.97 -26.86 11.49
CA PRO A 33 17.54 -26.92 11.19
C PRO A 33 16.84 -25.73 11.87
N SER A 34 15.89 -25.09 11.16
CA SER A 34 14.96 -24.03 11.62
C SER A 34 15.27 -22.58 11.18
N THR A 35 15.62 -22.32 9.92
CA THR A 35 15.34 -21.00 9.33
C THR A 35 13.83 -20.87 9.13
N ARG A 36 13.12 -20.34 10.14
CA ARG A 36 11.76 -19.81 9.95
C ARG A 36 11.87 -18.69 8.91
N ALA A 37 11.58 -19.00 7.65
CA ALA A 37 11.41 -18.00 6.61
C ALA A 37 10.24 -17.11 7.02
N TRP A 38 10.56 -15.95 7.57
CA TRP A 38 9.60 -14.93 7.95
C TRP A 38 8.88 -14.48 6.68
N ARG A 39 7.54 -14.61 6.66
CA ARG A 39 6.70 -14.27 5.51
C ARG A 39 5.98 -12.97 5.79
N SER A 40 6.14 -12.01 4.89
CA SER A 40 5.44 -10.74 4.93
C SER A 40 4.61 -10.55 3.67
N SER A 41 3.38 -10.10 3.83
CA SER A 41 2.46 -9.87 2.71
C SER A 41 1.88 -8.46 2.71
N LEU A 42 1.98 -7.82 1.55
CA LEU A 42 1.50 -6.48 1.27
C LEU A 42 0.37 -6.55 0.24
N SER A 43 -0.70 -5.78 0.44
CA SER A 43 -1.69 -5.51 -0.59
C SER A 43 -1.60 -4.07 -1.06
N LEU A 44 -1.23 -3.85 -2.32
CA LEU A 44 -1.30 -2.56 -2.98
C LEU A 44 -2.67 -2.42 -3.65
N VAL A 45 -3.43 -1.40 -3.26
CA VAL A 45 -4.78 -1.13 -3.78
C VAL A 45 -4.77 0.19 -4.53
N GLY A 46 -5.09 0.20 -5.82
CA GLY A 46 -5.10 1.43 -6.63
C GLY A 46 -5.56 1.19 -8.06
N THR A 47 -5.95 2.26 -8.75
CA THR A 47 -6.53 2.16 -10.10
C THR A 47 -5.48 1.98 -11.20
N GLU A 48 -4.23 2.38 -10.95
CA GLU A 48 -3.14 2.44 -11.90
C GLU A 48 -2.24 1.19 -11.84
N ASP A 49 -2.67 0.10 -12.50
CA ASP A 49 -1.94 -1.18 -12.51
C ASP A 49 -0.45 -1.06 -12.86
N ALA A 50 -0.10 -0.21 -13.83
CA ALA A 50 1.28 -0.03 -14.27
C ALA A 50 2.16 0.54 -13.14
N LEU A 51 1.67 1.56 -12.42
CA LEU A 51 2.37 2.17 -11.29
C LEU A 51 2.47 1.21 -10.11
N LEU A 52 1.39 0.48 -9.82
CA LEU A 52 1.37 -0.55 -8.79
C LEU A 52 2.40 -1.65 -9.07
N GLN A 53 2.50 -2.09 -10.32
CA GLN A 53 3.43 -3.12 -10.74
C GLN A 53 4.88 -2.63 -10.66
N GLN A 54 5.17 -1.39 -11.09
CA GLN A 54 6.50 -0.79 -10.94
C GLN A 54 6.92 -0.64 -9.47
N LEU A 55 5.99 -0.26 -8.60
CA LEU A 55 6.24 -0.17 -7.16
C LEU A 55 6.51 -1.56 -6.57
N ALA A 56 5.69 -2.56 -6.91
CA ALA A 56 5.90 -3.94 -6.49
C ALA A 56 7.27 -4.47 -6.93
N ASP A 57 7.66 -4.22 -8.18
CA ASP A 57 8.96 -4.63 -8.71
C ASP A 57 10.11 -3.92 -7.99
N SER A 58 9.93 -2.66 -7.62
CA SER A 58 10.92 -1.92 -6.82
C SER A 58 11.04 -2.49 -5.40
N MET A 59 9.93 -2.87 -4.78
CA MET A 59 9.94 -3.53 -3.46
C MET A 59 10.58 -4.92 -3.50
N LEU A 60 10.36 -5.68 -4.58
CA LEU A 60 10.96 -7.01 -4.76
C LEU A 60 12.45 -6.96 -5.16
N LYS A 61 12.92 -5.81 -5.65
CA LYS A 61 14.35 -5.55 -5.87
C LYS A 61 15.11 -5.28 -4.57
N GLU A 62 14.44 -4.84 -3.51
CA GLU A 62 15.08 -4.56 -2.22
C GLU A 62 15.53 -5.85 -1.54
N ASP A 63 16.77 -5.86 -1.06
CA ASP A 63 17.35 -7.01 -0.36
C ASP A 63 16.69 -7.16 1.03
N CYS A 64 15.85 -8.18 1.14
CA CYS A 64 15.10 -8.49 2.37
C CYS A 64 15.44 -9.89 2.87
N ALA A 65 15.66 -10.03 4.16
CA ALA A 65 15.83 -11.34 4.82
C ALA A 65 14.52 -12.14 4.98
N SER A 66 13.38 -11.56 4.56
CA SER A 66 12.03 -12.14 4.68
C SER A 66 11.45 -12.42 3.30
N GLU A 67 10.64 -13.48 3.17
CA GLU A 67 9.85 -13.75 1.96
C GLU A 67 8.79 -12.66 1.82
N LEU A 68 8.94 -11.83 0.79
CA LEU A 68 8.04 -10.72 0.48
C LEU A 68 7.02 -11.16 -0.57
N LYS A 69 5.72 -11.04 -0.23
CA LYS A 69 4.60 -11.25 -1.15
C LYS A 69 3.86 -9.95 -1.38
N VAL A 70 3.71 -9.57 -2.64
CA VAL A 70 2.95 -8.37 -3.02
C VAL A 70 1.71 -8.78 -3.81
N HIS A 71 0.56 -8.38 -3.30
CA HIS A 71 -0.76 -8.54 -3.91
C HIS A 71 -1.17 -7.23 -4.53
N LEU A 72 -1.62 -7.26 -5.79
CA LEU A 72 -2.11 -6.08 -6.49
C LEU A 72 -3.62 -6.18 -6.63
N ALA A 73 -4.33 -5.11 -6.28
CA ALA A 73 -5.77 -5.03 -6.40
C ALA A 73 -6.18 -3.66 -6.92
N ARG A 74 -7.21 -3.63 -7.78
CA ARG A 74 -7.77 -2.37 -8.26
C ARG A 74 -8.69 -1.70 -7.23
N SER A 75 -9.47 -2.51 -6.53
CA SER A 75 -10.45 -2.08 -5.55
C SER A 75 -10.72 -3.18 -4.53
N LEU A 76 -11.38 -2.83 -3.44
CA LEU A 76 -11.92 -3.76 -2.45
C LEU A 76 -13.45 -3.73 -2.49
N PRO A 77 -14.13 -4.84 -2.13
CA PRO A 77 -13.59 -6.08 -1.59
C PRO A 77 -12.95 -6.96 -2.68
N LEU A 78 -11.93 -7.73 -2.30
CA LEU A 78 -11.38 -8.74 -3.18
C LEU A 78 -12.45 -9.82 -3.48
N PRO A 79 -12.55 -10.33 -4.72
CA PRO A 79 -13.47 -11.43 -5.01
C PRO A 79 -13.14 -12.61 -4.10
N SER A 80 -14.18 -13.20 -3.52
CA SER A 80 -14.10 -14.23 -2.48
C SER A 80 -13.50 -15.54 -3.01
N ASN A 81 -12.19 -15.57 -3.22
CA ASN A 81 -11.47 -16.81 -3.49
C ASN A 81 -11.04 -17.45 -2.18
N VAL A 82 -11.18 -18.79 -2.15
CA VAL A 82 -11.11 -19.69 -0.98
C VAL A 82 -9.76 -19.66 -0.24
N ASN A 83 -8.77 -18.95 -0.76
CA ASN A 83 -7.45 -18.78 -0.17
C ASN A 83 -7.25 -17.30 0.15
N ARG A 84 -7.80 -16.80 1.27
CA ARG A 84 -7.55 -15.43 1.74
C ARG A 84 -6.10 -15.38 2.25
N PRO A 85 -5.13 -14.84 1.49
CA PRO A 85 -3.78 -14.72 2.01
C PRO A 85 -3.84 -13.87 3.28
N ARG A 86 -3.08 -14.24 4.32
CA ARG A 86 -2.82 -13.33 5.44
C ARG A 86 -2.19 -12.08 4.83
N ILE A 87 -2.73 -10.90 5.09
CA ILE A 87 -2.19 -9.60 4.64
C ILE A 87 -1.70 -8.88 5.88
N ASP A 88 -0.42 -8.48 5.91
CA ASP A 88 0.17 -7.79 7.05
C ASP A 88 0.07 -6.26 6.91
N LEU A 89 0.07 -5.73 5.68
CA LEU A 89 -0.06 -4.30 5.39
C LEU A 89 -0.89 -4.07 4.11
N ILE A 90 -1.81 -3.11 4.15
CA ILE A 90 -2.58 -2.62 3.00
C ILE A 90 -2.12 -1.20 2.69
N VAL A 91 -1.79 -0.91 1.44
CA VAL A 91 -1.43 0.44 1.00
C VAL A 91 -2.35 0.88 -0.12
N PHE A 92 -3.11 1.94 0.13
CA PHE A 92 -3.97 2.58 -0.86
C PHE A 92 -3.16 3.61 -1.65
N VAL A 93 -2.98 3.36 -2.95
CA VAL A 93 -2.31 4.28 -3.87
C VAL A 93 -3.36 5.19 -4.49
N VAL A 94 -3.25 6.49 -4.23
CA VAL A 94 -4.20 7.52 -4.68
C VAL A 94 -3.48 8.46 -5.64
N ASN A 95 -3.99 8.57 -6.86
CA ASN A 95 -3.53 9.53 -7.83
C ASN A 95 -4.33 10.83 -7.73
N LEU A 96 -3.66 11.94 -7.41
CA LEU A 96 -4.33 13.24 -7.23
C LEU A 96 -4.92 13.83 -8.52
N HIS A 97 -4.44 13.40 -9.68
CA HIS A 97 -4.97 13.86 -10.96
C HIS A 97 -6.26 13.12 -11.35
N SER A 98 -6.59 12.02 -10.67
CA SER A 98 -7.73 11.17 -10.98
C SER A 98 -8.76 11.20 -9.87
N LYS A 99 -9.88 11.90 -10.09
CA LYS A 99 -11.04 11.87 -9.19
C LYS A 99 -11.58 10.44 -8.99
N TYR A 100 -11.44 9.60 -10.02
CA TYR A 100 -11.85 8.20 -9.96
C TYR A 100 -10.99 7.40 -8.98
N SER A 101 -9.67 7.63 -8.96
CA SER A 101 -8.74 6.99 -8.01
C SER A 101 -9.14 7.26 -6.56
N LEU A 102 -9.44 8.53 -6.24
CA LEU A 102 -9.90 8.92 -4.90
C LEU A 102 -11.22 8.23 -4.51
N ARG A 103 -12.24 8.30 -5.38
CA ARG A 103 -13.55 7.69 -5.11
C ARG A 103 -13.43 6.17 -4.92
N ASN A 104 -12.62 5.52 -5.75
CA ASN A 104 -12.40 4.09 -5.65
C ASN A 104 -11.73 3.69 -4.32
N VAL A 105 -10.80 4.51 -3.82
CA VAL A 105 -10.19 4.29 -2.50
C VAL A 105 -11.19 4.54 -1.37
N GLU A 106 -12.02 5.60 -1.45
CA GLU A 106 -13.10 5.83 -0.49
C GLU A 106 -14.07 4.65 -0.40
N GLU A 107 -14.54 4.15 -1.55
CA GLU A 107 -15.41 2.97 -1.62
C GLU A 107 -14.70 1.72 -1.09
N SER A 108 -13.42 1.52 -1.43
CA SER A 108 -12.62 0.37 -0.97
C SER A 108 -12.39 0.36 0.54
N LEU A 109 -12.26 1.53 1.18
CA LEU A 109 -12.03 1.64 2.63
C LEU A 109 -13.21 1.12 3.44
N HIS A 110 -14.44 1.25 2.94
CA HIS A 110 -15.65 0.73 3.62
C HIS A 110 -15.66 -0.81 3.74
N HIS A 111 -14.84 -1.49 2.94
CA HIS A 111 -14.72 -2.94 2.95
C HIS A 111 -13.53 -3.45 3.78
N VAL A 112 -12.73 -2.55 4.36
CA VAL A 112 -11.60 -2.90 5.22
C VAL A 112 -12.07 -3.06 6.66
N ASP A 113 -11.67 -4.15 7.31
CA ASP A 113 -11.95 -4.40 8.71
C ASP A 113 -11.23 -3.37 9.61
N ALA A 114 -11.93 -2.90 10.64
CA ALA A 114 -11.43 -1.87 11.57
C ALA A 114 -10.07 -2.23 12.20
N THR A 115 -9.78 -3.51 12.36
CA THR A 115 -8.51 -4.02 12.91
C THR A 115 -7.30 -3.67 12.06
N PHE A 116 -7.46 -3.46 10.75
CA PHE A 116 -6.35 -3.06 9.88
C PHE A 116 -5.96 -1.59 10.09
N PHE A 117 -6.89 -0.72 10.48
CA PHE A 117 -6.58 0.69 10.75
C PHE A 117 -5.70 0.91 11.99
N LEU A 118 -5.39 -0.14 12.74
CA LEU A 118 -4.43 -0.14 13.85
C LEU A 118 -2.97 -0.21 13.35
N GLY A 119 -2.63 0.59 12.34
CA GLY A 119 -1.28 0.70 11.78
C GLY A 119 -0.94 -0.26 10.63
N LYS A 120 -1.91 -1.05 10.14
CA LYS A 120 -1.75 -1.96 8.98
C LYS A 120 -2.40 -1.43 7.70
N VAL A 121 -2.89 -0.20 7.71
CA VAL A 121 -3.32 0.53 6.51
C VAL A 121 -2.40 1.72 6.34
N GLY A 122 -2.00 2.02 5.10
CA GLY A 122 -1.32 3.24 4.73
C GLY A 122 -1.89 3.82 3.46
N PHE A 123 -1.68 5.12 3.27
CA PHE A 123 -2.04 5.85 2.07
C PHE A 123 -0.77 6.32 1.36
N LEU A 124 -0.69 6.12 0.04
CA LEU A 124 0.39 6.59 -0.81
C LEU A 124 -0.20 7.52 -1.87
N ILE A 125 0.18 8.79 -1.82
CA ILE A 125 -0.26 9.79 -2.78
C ILE A 125 0.75 9.88 -3.93
N THR A 126 0.24 9.88 -5.16
CA THR A 126 1.01 10.09 -6.39
C THR A 126 0.53 11.35 -7.13
N GLY A 127 1.42 11.98 -7.90
CA GLY A 127 1.11 13.17 -8.71
C GLY A 127 1.16 14.52 -7.96
N ALA A 128 1.47 14.54 -6.66
CA ALA A 128 1.63 15.80 -5.91
C ALA A 128 2.97 16.55 -6.16
N GLY A 129 3.81 16.11 -7.11
CA GLY A 129 5.00 16.86 -7.52
C GLY A 129 4.79 17.67 -8.80
N ARG A 130 3.64 17.50 -9.47
CA ARG A 130 3.31 18.17 -10.71
C ARG A 130 2.45 19.39 -10.39
N GLU A 131 2.85 20.58 -10.83
CA GLU A 131 2.25 21.89 -10.56
C GLU A 131 0.75 22.05 -10.95
N GLY A 132 0.05 20.99 -11.34
CA GLY A 132 -1.39 20.97 -11.64
C GLY A 132 -2.27 20.48 -10.48
N HIS A 133 -2.01 20.91 -9.25
CA HIS A 133 -2.70 20.41 -8.05
C HIS A 133 -4.19 20.76 -8.01
N CYS A 134 -5.05 19.75 -8.06
CA CYS A 134 -6.37 19.84 -7.48
C CYS A 134 -6.24 19.80 -5.94
N SER A 135 -6.03 20.95 -5.29
CA SER A 135 -5.94 21.09 -3.82
C SER A 135 -7.10 20.41 -3.07
N ILE A 136 -8.25 20.29 -3.74
CA ILE A 136 -9.44 19.59 -3.26
C ILE A 136 -9.17 18.11 -2.99
N HIS A 137 -8.49 17.39 -3.90
CA HIS A 137 -8.21 15.96 -3.73
C HIS A 137 -7.18 15.72 -2.62
N TRP A 138 -6.16 16.58 -2.51
CA TRP A 138 -5.16 16.49 -1.45
C TRP A 138 -5.79 16.62 -0.05
N ASN A 139 -6.60 17.66 0.17
CA ASN A 139 -7.26 17.87 1.47
C ASN A 139 -8.16 16.68 1.85
N THR A 140 -8.88 16.12 0.88
CA THR A 140 -9.70 14.92 1.11
C THR A 140 -8.86 13.72 1.51
N VAL A 141 -7.74 13.43 0.84
CA VAL A 141 -6.88 12.28 1.22
C VAL A 141 -6.24 12.49 2.59
N VAL A 142 -5.77 13.70 2.90
CA VAL A 142 -5.23 14.04 4.23
C VAL A 142 -6.30 13.84 5.30
N ARG A 143 -7.53 14.28 5.02
CA ARG A 143 -8.67 14.09 5.93
C ARG A 143 -8.97 12.61 6.12
N LEU A 144 -9.01 11.82 5.04
CA LEU A 144 -9.22 10.37 5.11
C LEU A 144 -8.14 9.70 5.97
N ALA A 145 -6.87 9.99 5.73
CA ALA A 145 -5.76 9.45 6.51
C ALA A 145 -5.89 9.77 8.00
N ARG A 146 -6.31 10.99 8.35
CA ARG A 146 -6.57 11.41 9.73
C ARG A 146 -7.79 10.68 10.35
N THR A 147 -8.89 10.58 9.61
CA THR A 147 -10.11 9.87 10.04
C THR A 147 -9.80 8.40 10.34
N TYR A 148 -9.08 7.75 9.45
CA TYR A 148 -8.69 6.34 9.58
C TYR A 148 -7.39 6.13 10.38
N ARG A 149 -6.86 7.21 11.00
CA ARG A 149 -5.61 7.22 11.78
C ARG A 149 -4.50 6.40 11.13
N SER A 150 -4.31 6.57 9.82
CA SER A 150 -3.39 5.77 9.04
C SER A 150 -2.28 6.64 8.46
N PRO A 151 -1.04 6.13 8.34
CA PRO A 151 0.06 6.87 7.76
C PRO A 151 -0.19 7.30 6.32
N LEU A 152 0.27 8.51 6.01
CA LEU A 152 0.21 9.10 4.69
C LEU A 152 1.63 9.29 4.15
N LEU A 153 1.91 8.74 2.98
CA LEU A 153 3.17 8.89 2.26
C LEU A 153 2.91 9.61 0.95
N PHE A 154 3.88 10.39 0.49
CA PHE A 154 3.86 11.06 -0.80
C PHE A 154 5.04 10.56 -1.64
N CYS A 155 4.78 10.22 -2.90
CA CYS A 155 5.80 9.82 -3.86
C CYS A 155 5.35 10.07 -5.28
N ASP A 156 6.23 10.64 -6.11
CA ASP A 156 6.07 10.49 -7.55
C ASP A 156 6.58 9.12 -7.98
N LEU A 157 5.68 8.22 -8.38
CA LEU A 157 6.03 6.85 -8.80
C LEU A 157 6.64 6.80 -10.20
N GLU A 158 6.51 7.87 -10.99
CA GLU A 158 7.12 7.96 -12.31
C GLU A 158 8.64 8.06 -12.24
N VAL A 159 9.15 8.71 -11.19
CA VAL A 159 10.59 8.89 -10.95
C VAL A 159 11.14 7.68 -10.21
N GLU A 160 12.10 6.97 -10.84
CA GLU A 160 12.66 5.73 -10.30
C GLU A 160 13.32 5.91 -8.92
N GLY A 161 14.07 7.00 -8.70
CA GLY A 161 14.75 7.24 -7.41
C GLY A 161 13.79 7.42 -6.23
N PHE A 162 12.69 8.15 -6.44
CA PHE A 162 11.66 8.31 -5.41
C PHE A 162 10.91 6.99 -5.16
N ARG A 163 10.57 6.27 -6.23
CA ARG A 163 9.93 4.96 -6.14
C ARG A 163 10.77 3.95 -5.34
N ALA A 164 12.09 3.90 -5.55
CA ALA A 164 12.99 3.04 -4.78
C ALA A 164 13.00 3.41 -3.29
N THR A 165 13.09 4.70 -2.97
CA THR A 165 13.09 5.20 -1.58
C THR A 165 11.78 4.85 -0.86
N VAL A 166 10.65 5.01 -1.54
CA VAL A 166 9.34 4.65 -0.97
C VAL A 166 9.15 3.14 -0.90
N ALA A 167 9.63 2.38 -1.87
CA ALA A 167 9.65 0.93 -1.81
C ALA A 167 10.40 0.43 -0.56
N GLN A 168 11.60 0.98 -0.29
CA GLN A 168 12.36 0.69 0.93
C GLN A 168 11.58 1.00 2.21
N ARG A 169 10.92 2.17 2.24
CA ARG A 169 10.10 2.58 3.39
C ARG A 169 8.91 1.64 3.60
N LEU A 170 8.24 1.24 2.53
CA LEU A 170 7.12 0.31 2.57
C LEU A 170 7.55 -1.10 3.01
N VAL A 171 8.69 -1.59 2.52
CA VAL A 171 9.28 -2.86 2.96
C VAL A 171 9.55 -2.82 4.47
N ARG A 172 10.16 -1.75 4.98
CA ARG A 172 10.42 -1.61 6.42
C ARG A 172 9.13 -1.54 7.23
N MET A 173 8.13 -0.79 6.77
CA MET A 173 6.81 -0.74 7.42
C MET A 173 6.15 -2.11 7.45
N LEU A 174 6.22 -2.85 6.34
CA LEU A 174 5.69 -4.20 6.25
C LEU A 174 6.38 -5.16 7.22
N GLN A 175 7.71 -5.11 7.33
CA GLN A 175 8.47 -5.92 8.30
C GLN A 175 8.03 -5.63 9.74
N ILE A 176 7.77 -4.35 10.07
CA ILE A 176 7.23 -3.95 11.38
C ILE A 176 5.82 -4.51 11.58
N CYS A 177 4.93 -4.40 10.58
CA CYS A 177 3.56 -4.92 10.65
C CYS A 177 3.50 -6.46 10.75
N ALA A 178 4.45 -7.15 10.12
CA ALA A 178 4.61 -8.60 10.20
C ALA A 178 5.28 -9.05 11.52
N GLY A 179 5.80 -8.11 12.33
CA GLY A 179 6.44 -8.39 13.61
C GLY A 179 7.88 -8.90 13.50
N HIS A 180 8.56 -8.62 12.38
CA HIS A 180 9.94 -9.06 12.14
C HIS A 180 10.98 -8.14 12.81
N VAL A 181 10.56 -6.94 13.24
CA VAL A 181 11.43 -5.98 13.93
C VAL A 181 11.21 -6.09 15.45
N PRO A 182 12.18 -6.61 16.22
CA PRO A 182 12.02 -6.72 17.67
C PRO A 182 11.92 -5.34 18.31
N GLY A 183 10.97 -5.18 19.24
CA GLY A 183 10.75 -3.93 19.99
C GLY A 183 9.93 -2.87 19.25
N VAL A 184 9.50 -3.11 18.01
CA VAL A 184 8.66 -2.18 17.23
C VAL A 184 7.43 -2.90 16.69
N SER A 185 6.25 -2.36 16.95
CA SER A 185 4.98 -2.91 16.47
C SER A 185 4.29 -1.97 15.48
N ALA A 186 3.24 -2.46 14.79
CA ALA A 186 2.42 -1.64 13.90
C ALA A 186 1.84 -0.39 14.60
N LEU A 187 1.55 -0.46 15.91
CA LEU A 187 1.06 0.70 16.68
C LEU A 187 2.10 1.82 16.80
N ASN A 188 3.40 1.47 16.79
CA ASN A 188 4.47 2.46 16.79
C ASN A 188 4.51 3.26 15.49
N LEU A 189 4.07 2.68 14.35
CA LEU A 189 4.02 3.40 13.07
C LEU A 189 3.06 4.59 13.13
N LEU A 190 1.95 4.46 13.87
CA LEU A 190 1.00 5.56 14.07
C LEU A 190 1.63 6.74 14.80
N SER A 191 2.57 6.48 15.70
CA SER A 191 3.28 7.52 16.44
C SER A 191 4.44 8.10 15.64
N LEU A 192 5.22 7.25 14.96
CA LEU A 192 6.41 7.63 14.20
C LEU A 192 6.09 8.37 12.89
N LEU A 193 4.94 8.08 12.27
CA LEU A 193 4.53 8.72 11.01
C LEU A 193 3.68 9.97 11.25
N ARG A 194 3.12 10.13 12.46
CA ARG A 194 2.45 11.36 12.88
C ARG A 194 3.43 12.47 13.26
N SER A 195 4.63 12.13 13.74
CA SER A 195 5.69 13.12 14.04
C SER A 195 6.44 13.62 12.80
N SER A 196 6.24 13.01 11.62
CA SER A 196 6.75 13.53 10.35
C SER A 196 5.85 14.60 9.73
N GLU A 197 4.71 14.91 10.35
CA GLU A 197 3.92 16.11 10.06
C GLU A 197 4.67 17.30 10.67
N ASN A 198 5.75 17.73 10.02
CA ASN A 198 6.43 18.97 10.32
C ASN A 198 5.44 20.11 9.99
N PRO A 199 4.99 20.93 10.96
CA PRO A 199 4.27 22.15 10.66
C PRO A 199 5.29 23.19 10.19
N ALA A 200 5.77 23.04 8.96
CA ALA A 200 6.64 24.01 8.33
C ALA A 200 6.10 24.23 6.92
N LEU A 201 5.04 25.04 6.85
CA LEU A 201 4.65 25.95 5.76
C LEU A 201 3.33 26.61 6.19
N GLU A 202 3.36 27.33 7.31
CA GLU A 202 2.54 28.54 7.43
C GLU A 202 3.52 29.71 7.26
N ASP A 203 3.28 30.46 6.19
CA ASP A 203 4.00 31.62 5.70
C ASP A 203 3.69 32.83 6.61
N VAL A 204 4.71 33.45 7.21
CA VAL A 204 4.78 34.90 7.55
C VAL A 204 6.23 35.36 7.44
#